data_AF-A0A7R9P680-F1
#
_entry.id   AF-A0A7R9P680-F1
#
_cell.length_a   1.000
_cell.length_b   1.000
_cell.length_c   1.000
_cell.angle_alpha   90.00
_cell.angle_beta   90.00
_cell.angle_gamma   90.00
#
_symmetry.space_group_name_H-M   'P 1'
#
loop_
_entity.id
_entity.type
_entity.pdbx_description
1 polymer ?
#
loop_
_entity_poly.entity_id
_entity_poly.type
_entity_poly.pdbx_seq_one_letter_code
_entity_poly.pdbx_strand_id
1 'polypeptide(L)'
;MTKIEDVWKDKNTVIIFFRRWGCLLCRVWAKELNEIAPILKENNVNLVGVGVDETGLEEFKEGKYFAGDLYVDTLKQAYKAMEFKRFNIFSILTALFTKESREAISKGKAEKLGGDLRGDGLQNGGAVIVSAGGSKLLYHFKQERPAEHLSNYAILKALGLENQAPPGMEKTTTKETTTECIDDVLSIPTKEKDK
;
A
#
# COMPACT_ATOMS: atom_id res chain seq x y z
N MET A 1 -12.25 -3.20 -17.73
CA MET A 1 -11.70 -3.96 -16.59
C MET A 1 -10.20 -4.02 -16.81
N THR A 2 -9.43 -3.20 -16.10
CA THR A 2 -7.96 -3.16 -16.24
C THR A 2 -7.37 -4.38 -15.57
N LYS A 3 -6.45 -5.07 -16.23
CA LYS A 3 -5.73 -6.18 -15.62
C LYS A 3 -4.67 -5.61 -14.69
N ILE A 4 -4.45 -6.23 -13.52
CA ILE A 4 -3.49 -5.70 -12.55
C ILE A 4 -2.07 -5.66 -13.12
N GLU A 5 -1.75 -6.56 -14.05
CA GLU A 5 -0.48 -6.63 -14.75
C GLU A 5 -0.22 -5.43 -15.67
N ASP A 6 -1.28 -4.77 -16.15
CA ASP A 6 -1.15 -3.55 -16.96
C ASP A 6 -0.54 -2.39 -16.15
N VAL A 7 -0.65 -2.44 -14.81
CA VAL A 7 -0.17 -1.39 -13.89
C VAL A 7 1.35 -1.25 -13.92
N TRP A 8 2.10 -2.35 -14.11
CA TRP A 8 3.57 -2.38 -14.10
C TRP A 8 4.21 -2.77 -15.43
N LYS A 9 3.42 -2.85 -16.50
CA LYS A 9 3.90 -3.29 -17.81
C LYS A 9 5.09 -2.47 -18.32
N ASP A 10 5.03 -1.15 -18.21
CA ASP A 10 6.01 -0.25 -18.82
C ASP A 10 6.90 0.48 -17.80
N LYS A 11 6.55 0.43 -16.51
CA LYS A 11 7.15 1.27 -15.46
C LYS A 11 7.32 0.50 -14.17
N ASN A 12 8.39 0.83 -13.42
CA ASN A 12 8.47 0.43 -12.02
C ASN A 12 7.23 0.96 -11.31
N THR A 13 6.64 0.16 -10.43
CA THR A 13 5.36 0.50 -9.80
C THR A 13 5.38 0.21 -8.31
N VAL A 14 5.01 1.22 -7.53
CA VAL A 14 4.73 1.12 -6.10
C VAL A 14 3.22 0.91 -5.94
N ILE A 15 2.84 -0.24 -5.39
CA ILE A 15 1.45 -0.63 -5.18
C ILE A 15 1.19 -0.67 -3.68
N ILE A 16 0.22 0.12 -3.23
CA ILE A 16 -0.19 0.24 -1.84
C ILE A 16 -1.54 -0.42 -1.68
N PHE A 17 -1.61 -1.47 -0.86
CA PHE A 17 -2.83 -2.20 -0.57
C PHE A 17 -3.46 -1.63 0.70
N PHE A 18 -4.42 -0.74 0.52
CA PHE A 18 -5.15 -0.13 1.63
C PHE A 18 -6.12 -1.14 2.23
N ARG A 19 -6.17 -1.19 3.57
CA ARG A 19 -7.11 -2.07 4.26
C ARG A 19 -8.54 -1.65 3.99
N ARG A 20 -8.80 -0.35 4.10
CA ARG A 20 -10.09 0.30 3.84
C ARG A 20 -9.93 1.79 3.56
N TRP A 21 -10.75 2.32 2.69
CA TRP A 21 -10.80 3.75 2.35
C TRP A 21 -11.22 4.64 3.53
N GLY A 22 -12.17 4.16 4.35
CA GLY A 22 -12.66 4.87 5.53
C GLY A 22 -11.71 4.88 6.74
N CYS A 23 -10.61 4.12 6.70
CA CYS A 23 -9.72 3.99 7.86
C CYS A 23 -8.83 5.24 8.02
N LEU A 24 -8.86 5.86 9.20
CA LEU A 24 -8.01 7.02 9.53
C LEU A 24 -6.52 6.75 9.26
N LEU A 25 -6.02 5.58 9.68
CA LEU A 25 -4.61 5.20 9.52
C LEU A 25 -4.24 5.05 8.04
N CYS A 26 -5.13 4.48 7.22
CA CYS A 26 -4.92 4.39 5.78
C CYS A 26 -4.92 5.77 5.12
N ARG A 27 -5.77 6.70 5.57
CA ARG A 27 -5.77 8.10 5.07
C ARG A 27 -4.50 8.85 5.43
N VAL A 28 -3.97 8.64 6.64
CA VAL A 28 -2.68 9.20 7.05
C VAL A 28 -1.56 8.68 6.15
N TRP A 29 -1.46 7.36 5.98
CA TRP A 29 -0.44 6.76 5.12
C TRP A 29 -0.56 7.24 3.66
N ALA A 30 -1.79 7.31 3.13
CA ALA A 30 -2.04 7.84 1.79
C ALA A 30 -1.51 9.27 1.62
N LYS A 31 -1.75 10.15 2.61
CA LYS A 31 -1.26 11.52 2.55
C LYS A 31 0.25 11.62 2.65
N GLU A 32 0.89 10.78 3.46
CA GLU A 32 2.34 10.72 3.55
C GLU A 32 2.97 10.33 2.21
N LEU A 33 2.39 9.37 1.49
CA LEU A 33 2.88 8.96 0.17
C LEU A 33 2.89 10.11 -0.85
N ASN A 34 2.06 11.13 -0.66
CA ASN A 34 2.05 12.32 -1.53
C ASN A 34 3.33 13.14 -1.42
N GLU A 35 4.10 13.03 -0.33
CA GLU A 35 5.38 13.71 -0.17
C GLU A 35 6.44 13.22 -1.17
N ILE A 36 6.36 11.94 -1.58
CA ILE A 36 7.27 11.35 -2.56
C ILE A 36 6.66 11.18 -3.95
N ALA A 37 5.35 11.38 -4.12
CA ALA A 37 4.68 11.26 -5.42
C ALA A 37 5.33 12.09 -6.55
N PRO A 38 5.80 13.34 -6.33
CA PRO A 38 6.53 14.10 -7.35
C PRO A 38 7.84 13.42 -7.78
N ILE A 39 8.61 12.89 -6.83
CA ILE A 39 9.87 12.17 -7.07
C ILE A 39 9.60 10.91 -7.89
N LEU A 40 8.59 10.13 -7.51
CA LEU A 40 8.20 8.92 -8.25
C LEU A 40 7.81 9.26 -9.69
N LYS A 41 7.01 10.33 -9.88
CA LYS A 41 6.58 10.79 -11.20
C LYS A 41 7.76 11.24 -12.07
N GLU A 42 8.70 11.99 -11.53
CA GLU A 42 9.91 12.44 -12.24
C GLU A 42 10.79 11.28 -12.69
N ASN A 43 10.88 10.23 -11.88
CA ASN A 43 11.65 9.02 -12.18
C ASN A 43 10.83 7.95 -12.94
N ASN A 44 9.70 8.32 -13.54
CA ASN A 44 8.83 7.43 -14.31
C ASN A 44 8.36 6.17 -13.56
N VAL A 45 8.09 6.32 -12.25
CA VAL A 45 7.55 5.28 -11.37
C VAL A 45 6.05 5.52 -11.17
N ASN A 46 5.25 4.47 -11.35
CA ASN A 46 3.82 4.51 -11.04
C ASN A 46 3.60 4.41 -9.53
N LEU A 47 2.64 5.18 -9.02
CA LEU A 47 2.14 5.08 -7.66
C LEU A 47 0.66 4.68 -7.71
N VAL A 48 0.33 3.52 -7.15
CA VAL A 48 -1.00 2.92 -7.25
C VAL A 48 -1.51 2.51 -5.87
N GLY A 49 -2.78 2.80 -5.62
CA GLY A 49 -3.53 2.38 -4.44
C GLY A 49 -4.58 1.33 -4.82
N VAL A 50 -4.60 0.21 -4.12
CA VAL A 50 -5.61 -0.84 -4.27
C VAL A 50 -6.41 -0.93 -2.99
N GLY A 51 -7.74 -0.96 -3.09
CA GLY A 51 -8.63 -1.25 -1.97
C GLY A 51 -9.38 -2.55 -2.14
N VAL A 52 -9.94 -3.01 -1.02
CA VAL A 52 -10.63 -4.31 -0.91
C VAL A 52 -12.04 -4.28 -1.51
N ASP A 53 -12.74 -3.17 -1.35
CA ASP A 53 -14.11 -2.96 -1.82
C ASP A 53 -14.35 -1.46 -2.09
N GLU A 54 -15.54 -1.07 -2.54
CA GLU A 54 -15.85 0.33 -2.90
C GLU A 54 -16.32 1.18 -1.71
N THR A 55 -16.47 0.60 -0.51
CA THR A 55 -17.02 1.29 0.66
C THR A 55 -16.09 2.42 1.12
N GLY A 56 -16.55 3.66 0.97
CA GLY A 56 -15.77 4.85 1.34
C GLY A 56 -14.80 5.33 0.25
N LEU A 57 -14.82 4.72 -0.94
CA LEU A 57 -13.93 5.08 -2.05
C LEU A 57 -14.16 6.51 -2.55
N GLU A 58 -15.42 6.91 -2.73
CA GLU A 58 -15.74 8.25 -3.22
C GLU A 58 -15.33 9.32 -2.21
N GLU A 59 -15.59 9.12 -0.92
CA GLU A 59 -15.13 10.03 0.13
C GLU A 59 -13.59 10.09 0.21
N PHE A 60 -12.90 8.99 -0.12
CA PHE A 60 -11.45 8.96 -0.17
C PHE A 60 -10.88 9.75 -1.36
N LYS A 61 -11.53 9.66 -2.53
CA LYS A 61 -11.19 10.47 -3.71
C LYS A 61 -11.48 11.95 -3.48
N GLU A 62 -12.66 12.28 -2.96
CA GLU A 62 -13.08 13.65 -2.64
C GLU A 62 -12.13 14.30 -1.62
N GLY A 63 -11.68 13.53 -0.63
CA GLY A 63 -10.70 13.97 0.36
C GLY A 63 -9.29 14.18 -0.20
N LYS A 64 -9.03 13.79 -1.46
CA LYS A 64 -7.73 13.89 -2.15
C LYS A 64 -6.58 13.35 -1.29
N TYR A 65 -6.83 12.25 -0.58
CA TYR A 65 -5.85 11.69 0.35
C TYR A 65 -4.64 11.09 -0.36
N PHE A 66 -4.78 10.69 -1.63
CA PHE A 66 -3.75 9.99 -2.39
C PHE A 66 -3.57 10.62 -3.78
N ALA A 67 -2.32 10.80 -4.20
CA ALA A 67 -1.96 11.42 -5.47
C ALA A 67 -1.74 10.40 -6.62
N GLY A 68 -1.81 9.10 -6.33
CA GLY A 68 -1.68 8.03 -7.33
C GLY A 68 -3.03 7.52 -7.86
N ASP A 69 -2.95 6.56 -8.78
CA ASP A 69 -4.14 5.92 -9.36
C ASP A 69 -4.78 4.95 -8.35
N LEU A 70 -6.11 4.84 -8.37
CA LEU A 70 -6.87 3.99 -7.45
C LEU A 70 -7.59 2.86 -8.19
N TYR A 71 -7.49 1.64 -7.62
CA TYR A 71 -8.14 0.43 -8.09
C TYR A 71 -8.84 -0.28 -6.94
N VAL A 72 -9.79 -1.16 -7.28
CA VAL A 72 -10.52 -1.98 -6.31
C VAL A 72 -10.42 -3.45 -6.72
N ASP A 73 -9.98 -4.29 -5.79
CA ASP A 73 -9.92 -5.75 -5.94
C ASP A 73 -11.08 -6.39 -5.19
N THR A 74 -12.30 -6.26 -5.75
CA THR A 74 -13.53 -6.77 -5.12
C THR A 74 -13.54 -8.29 -4.91
N LEU A 75 -12.75 -9.02 -5.70
CA LEU A 75 -12.59 -10.48 -5.57
C LEU A 75 -11.46 -10.86 -4.59
N LYS A 76 -10.73 -9.88 -4.06
CA LYS A 76 -9.58 -10.03 -3.16
C LYS A 76 -8.49 -10.94 -3.71
N GLN A 77 -8.37 -11.06 -5.04
CA GLN A 77 -7.41 -11.96 -5.67
C GLN A 77 -5.98 -11.47 -5.50
N ALA A 78 -5.74 -10.18 -5.71
CA ALA A 78 -4.44 -9.56 -5.49
C ALA A 78 -4.05 -9.60 -4.01
N TYR A 79 -5.01 -9.35 -3.09
CA TYR A 79 -4.75 -9.48 -1.65
C TYR A 79 -4.34 -10.91 -1.26
N LYS A 80 -5.03 -11.92 -1.80
CA LYS A 80 -4.69 -13.33 -1.56
C LYS A 80 -3.33 -13.70 -2.17
N ALA A 81 -3.04 -13.25 -3.39
CA ALA A 81 -1.78 -13.53 -4.07
C ALA A 81 -0.56 -12.96 -3.33
N MET A 82 -0.73 -11.80 -2.68
CA MET A 82 0.31 -11.19 -1.83
C MET A 82 0.32 -11.76 -0.41
N GLU A 83 -0.49 -12.80 -0.13
CA GLU A 83 -0.62 -13.45 1.17
C GLU A 83 -0.99 -12.48 2.31
N PHE A 84 -1.75 -11.44 1.99
CA PHE A 84 -2.32 -10.54 2.97
C PHE A 84 -3.41 -11.28 3.77
N LYS A 85 -3.24 -11.30 5.10
CA LYS A 85 -4.06 -12.05 6.04
C LYS A 85 -5.16 -11.17 6.64
N ARG A 86 -6.09 -11.81 7.34
CA ARG A 86 -7.01 -11.09 8.21
C ARG A 86 -6.40 -10.99 9.60
N PHE A 87 -6.38 -9.79 10.16
CA PHE A 87 -6.05 -9.57 11.55
C PHE A 87 -7.04 -10.30 12.46
N ASN A 88 -6.53 -10.77 13.60
CA ASN A 88 -7.38 -11.13 14.72
C ASN A 88 -7.89 -9.83 15.37
N ILE A 89 -9.13 -9.84 15.86
CA ILE A 89 -9.73 -8.75 16.65
C ILE A 89 -8.80 -8.36 17.81
N PHE A 90 -8.15 -9.33 18.45
CA PHE A 90 -7.18 -9.04 19.52
C PHE A 90 -5.99 -8.21 19.04
N SER A 91 -5.44 -8.51 17.86
CA SER A 91 -4.34 -7.75 17.25
C SER A 91 -4.75 -6.32 16.89
N ILE A 92 -6.00 -6.11 16.48
CA ILE A 92 -6.52 -4.76 16.22
C ILE A 92 -6.63 -3.98 17.51
N LEU A 93 -7.21 -4.58 18.55
CA LEU A 93 -7.40 -3.93 19.85
C LEU A 93 -6.06 -3.56 20.47
N THR A 94 -5.08 -4.46 20.48
CA THR A 94 -3.74 -4.18 21.02
C THR A 94 -3.01 -3.12 20.20
N ALA A 95 -3.16 -3.12 18.88
CA ALA A 95 -2.55 -2.12 18.01
C ALA A 95 -3.06 -0.70 18.29
N LEU A 96 -4.32 -0.51 18.69
CA LEU A 96 -4.84 0.82 19.04
C LEU A 96 -4.11 1.47 20.22
N PHE A 97 -3.44 0.69 21.07
CA PHE A 97 -2.72 1.20 22.24
C PHE A 97 -1.25 1.57 21.96
N THR A 98 -0.73 1.30 20.76
CA THR A 98 0.69 1.53 20.44
C THR A 98 1.00 3.01 20.20
N LYS A 99 2.29 3.39 20.26
CA LYS A 99 2.74 4.77 20.02
C LYS A 99 2.45 5.20 18.58
N GLU A 100 2.69 4.31 17.62
CA GLU A 100 2.47 4.54 16.20
C GLU A 100 0.98 4.85 15.93
N SER A 101 0.06 4.11 16.56
CA SER A 101 -1.38 4.40 16.48
C SER A 101 -1.72 5.76 17.08
N ARG A 102 -1.13 6.14 18.22
CA ARG A 102 -1.38 7.44 18.85
C ARG A 102 -0.88 8.59 17.98
N GLU A 103 0.30 8.45 17.38
CA GLU A 103 0.90 9.44 16.48
C GLU A 103 0.06 9.61 15.21
N ALA A 104 -0.31 8.50 14.56
CA ALA A 104 -1.16 8.53 13.39
C ALA A 104 -2.56 9.11 13.69
N ILE A 105 -3.15 8.76 14.84
CA ILE A 105 -4.44 9.37 15.27
C ILE A 105 -4.27 10.87 15.53
N SER A 106 -3.17 11.29 16.17
CA SER A 106 -2.88 12.70 16.43
C SER A 106 -2.73 13.48 15.13
N LYS A 107 -1.94 12.97 14.18
CA LYS A 107 -1.75 13.55 12.84
C LYS A 107 -3.07 13.64 12.08
N GLY A 108 -3.83 12.54 12.06
CA GLY A 108 -5.14 12.50 11.42
C GLY A 108 -6.16 13.47 12.02
N LYS A 109 -6.12 13.73 13.34
CA LYS A 109 -6.93 14.76 13.99
C LYS A 109 -6.47 16.18 13.64
N ALA A 110 -5.16 16.45 13.67
CA ALA A 110 -4.60 17.74 13.30
C ALA A 110 -4.96 18.12 11.86
N GLU A 111 -4.96 17.13 10.96
CA GLU A 111 -5.31 17.29 9.56
C GLU A 111 -6.81 17.13 9.26
N LYS A 112 -7.65 16.92 10.28
CA LYS A 112 -9.11 16.77 10.18
C LYS A 112 -9.55 15.71 9.14
N LEU A 113 -8.79 14.62 9.02
CA LEU A 113 -9.04 13.58 8.00
C LEU A 113 -10.33 12.79 8.25
N GLY A 114 -10.74 12.67 9.51
CA GLY A 114 -11.85 11.80 9.91
C GLY A 114 -11.59 10.32 9.62
N GLY A 115 -12.52 9.47 10.04
CA GLY A 115 -12.47 8.04 9.75
C GLY A 115 -13.75 7.37 10.21
N ASP A 116 -14.04 6.21 9.64
CA ASP A 116 -15.22 5.41 9.97
C ASP A 116 -14.83 3.96 10.27
N LEU A 117 -15.83 3.13 10.60
CA LEU A 117 -15.69 1.69 10.80
C LEU A 117 -16.41 0.86 9.71
N ARG A 118 -16.80 1.44 8.58
CA ARG A 118 -17.51 0.77 7.47
C ARG A 118 -16.60 -0.14 6.65
N GLY A 119 -17.11 -1.29 6.19
CA GLY A 119 -16.36 -2.27 5.38
C GLY A 119 -15.57 -3.30 6.21
N ASP A 120 -14.67 -4.06 5.56
CA ASP A 120 -13.93 -5.15 6.22
C ASP A 120 -12.81 -4.64 7.14
N GLY A 121 -13.10 -4.55 8.45
CA GLY A 121 -12.13 -4.11 9.46
C GLY A 121 -10.96 -5.06 9.71
N LEU A 122 -11.06 -6.32 9.29
CA LEU A 122 -10.08 -7.35 9.62
C LEU A 122 -9.03 -7.53 8.53
N GLN A 123 -9.33 -7.20 7.28
CA GLN A 123 -8.35 -7.33 6.19
C GLN A 123 -7.09 -6.50 6.50
N ASN A 124 -5.92 -7.12 6.44
CA ASN A 124 -4.65 -6.40 6.46
C ASN A 124 -4.27 -5.94 5.05
N GLY A 125 -3.28 -5.07 4.99
CA GLY A 125 -2.76 -4.49 3.76
C GLY A 125 -1.25 -4.59 3.72
N GLY A 126 -0.65 -3.78 2.87
CA GLY A 126 0.78 -3.86 2.63
C GLY A 126 1.20 -3.00 1.46
N ALA A 127 2.45 -3.18 1.04
CA ALA A 127 3.00 -2.52 -0.11
C ALA A 127 3.85 -3.50 -0.91
N VAL A 128 3.83 -3.34 -2.22
CA VAL A 128 4.62 -4.12 -3.15
C VAL A 128 5.27 -3.18 -4.14
N ILE A 129 6.55 -3.38 -4.43
CA ILE A 129 7.28 -2.61 -5.42
C ILE A 129 7.73 -3.58 -6.50
N VAL A 130 7.29 -3.35 -7.74
CA VAL A 130 7.53 -4.23 -8.89
C VAL A 130 8.34 -3.48 -9.93
N SER A 131 9.29 -4.14 -10.57
CA SER A 131 10.01 -3.57 -11.71
C SER A 131 9.11 -3.48 -12.95
N ALA A 132 9.46 -2.59 -13.87
CA ALA A 132 8.85 -2.54 -15.19
C ALA A 132 8.86 -3.93 -15.85
N GLY A 133 7.74 -4.29 -16.51
CA GLY A 133 7.54 -5.59 -17.13
C GLY A 133 7.24 -6.73 -16.15
N GLY A 134 7.23 -6.48 -14.84
CA GLY A 134 6.91 -7.48 -13.83
C GLY A 134 8.00 -8.52 -13.58
N SER A 135 9.21 -8.35 -14.11
CA SER A 135 10.27 -9.37 -14.02
C SER A 135 10.85 -9.54 -12.62
N LYS A 136 10.74 -8.54 -11.75
CA LYS A 136 11.29 -8.58 -10.38
C LYS A 136 10.36 -7.94 -9.36
N LEU A 137 10.21 -8.62 -8.23
CA LEU A 137 9.63 -8.08 -7.00
C LEU A 137 10.74 -7.39 -6.20
N LEU A 138 10.78 -6.05 -6.26
CA LEU A 138 11.82 -5.24 -5.61
C LEU A 138 11.61 -5.13 -4.10
N TYR A 139 10.36 -5.11 -3.65
CA TYR A 139 10.03 -5.06 -2.23
C TYR A 139 8.65 -5.66 -1.96
N HIS A 140 8.50 -6.35 -0.82
CA HIS A 140 7.23 -6.85 -0.33
C HIS A 140 7.08 -6.57 1.16
N PHE A 141 6.11 -5.73 1.49
CA PHE A 141 5.76 -5.33 2.85
C PHE A 141 4.36 -5.84 3.20
N LYS A 142 4.24 -6.56 4.32
CA LYS A 142 2.96 -7.00 4.89
C LYS A 142 2.73 -6.27 6.20
N GLN A 143 1.55 -5.66 6.39
CA GLN A 143 1.20 -5.06 7.67
C GLN A 143 0.92 -6.17 8.69
N GLU A 144 1.68 -6.22 9.78
CA GLU A 144 1.38 -7.07 10.94
C GLU A 144 0.50 -6.35 11.96
N ARG A 145 0.51 -5.00 11.95
CA ARG A 145 -0.35 -4.16 12.79
C ARG A 145 -1.09 -3.10 11.98
N PRO A 146 -2.34 -2.74 12.37
CA PRO A 146 -3.15 -1.69 11.75
C PRO A 146 -2.49 -0.34 11.42
N ALA A 147 -1.57 0.12 12.28
CA ALA A 147 -0.90 1.43 12.14
C ALA A 147 0.49 1.33 11.51
N GLU A 148 0.95 0.12 11.22
CA GLU A 148 2.24 -0.08 10.56
C GLU A 148 2.11 0.27 9.09
N HIS A 149 3.09 0.96 8.53
CA HIS A 149 3.14 1.21 7.09
C HIS A 149 4.58 1.23 6.58
N LEU A 150 4.74 1.05 5.28
CA LEU A 150 6.04 1.18 4.64
C LEU A 150 6.42 2.67 4.60
N SER A 151 7.61 3.01 5.09
CA SER A 151 8.09 4.40 5.09
C SER A 151 8.44 4.88 3.70
N ASN A 152 8.23 6.17 3.43
CA ASN A 152 8.61 6.81 2.18
C ASN A 152 10.10 6.62 1.85
N TYR A 153 10.96 6.68 2.86
CA TYR A 153 12.39 6.43 2.69
C TYR A 153 12.68 4.99 2.23
N ALA A 154 12.01 3.99 2.80
CA ALA A 154 12.16 2.60 2.37
C ALA A 154 11.69 2.39 0.92
N ILE A 155 10.61 3.06 0.49
CA ILE A 155 10.14 3.06 -0.90
C ILE A 155 11.20 3.65 -1.83
N LEU A 156 11.73 4.83 -1.51
CA LEU A 156 12.77 5.47 -2.32
C LEU A 156 14.03 4.61 -2.38
N LYS A 157 14.47 4.04 -1.24
CA LYS A 157 15.64 3.15 -1.18
C LYS A 157 15.46 1.89 -2.03
N ALA A 158 14.29 1.26 -2.01
CA ALA A 158 13.98 0.09 -2.82
C ALA A 158 14.02 0.39 -4.34
N LEU A 159 13.84 1.66 -4.72
CA LEU A 159 13.93 2.14 -6.09
C LEU A 159 15.30 2.73 -6.46
N GLY A 160 16.25 2.81 -5.51
CA GLY A 160 17.55 3.47 -5.69
C GLY A 160 17.46 5.01 -5.78
N LEU A 161 16.44 5.60 -5.16
CA LEU A 161 16.11 7.03 -5.20
C LEU A 161 16.30 7.74 -3.84
N GLU A 162 16.94 7.10 -2.86
CA GLU A 162 17.08 7.61 -1.49
C GLU A 162 17.81 8.96 -1.40
N ASN A 163 18.66 9.28 -2.38
CA ASN A 163 19.38 10.55 -2.47
C ASN A 163 18.46 11.72 -2.85
N GLN A 164 17.25 11.45 -3.34
CA GLN A 164 16.24 12.44 -3.69
C GLN A 164 15.23 12.67 -2.55
N ALA A 165 15.41 12.03 -1.39
CA ALA A 165 14.48 12.15 -0.27
C ALA A 165 14.38 13.61 0.23
N PRO A 166 13.16 14.12 0.52
CA PRO A 166 12.97 15.46 1.06
C PRO A 166 13.75 15.71 2.36
N PRO A 167 14.25 16.94 2.59
CA PRO A 167 14.92 17.30 3.84
C PRO A 167 14.03 17.04 5.06
N GLY A 168 14.58 16.41 6.09
CA GLY A 168 13.83 16.10 7.32
C GLY A 168 12.98 14.82 7.27
N MET A 169 12.97 14.09 6.15
CA MET A 169 12.33 12.77 6.08
C MET A 169 13.02 11.79 7.02
N GLU A 170 12.24 11.12 7.87
CA GLU A 170 12.73 10.12 8.79
C GLU A 170 13.27 8.90 8.02
N LYS A 171 14.52 8.50 8.29
CA LYS A 171 15.17 7.37 7.59
C LYS A 171 14.79 6.00 8.16
N THR A 172 13.73 5.94 8.96
CA THR A 172 13.34 4.74 9.69
C THR A 172 12.85 3.68 8.70
N THR A 173 13.58 2.57 8.65
CA THR A 173 13.21 1.40 7.86
C THR A 173 12.31 0.55 8.75
N THR A 174 11.04 0.38 8.37
CA THR A 174 10.14 -0.58 9.03
C THR A 174 10.84 -1.95 9.02
N LYS A 175 10.80 -2.68 10.15
CA LYS A 175 11.58 -3.92 10.33
C LYS A 175 11.40 -4.83 9.11
N GLU A 176 12.47 -5.01 8.36
CA GLU A 176 12.53 -5.79 7.12
C GLU A 176 12.07 -7.23 7.42
N THR A 177 11.00 -7.68 6.77
CA THR A 177 10.86 -9.12 6.53
C THR A 177 11.66 -9.39 5.27
N THR A 178 12.80 -10.07 5.47
CA THR A 178 13.81 -10.41 4.46
C THR A 178 13.20 -10.88 3.15
N THR A 179 13.55 -10.19 2.06
CA THR A 179 13.40 -10.68 0.69
C THR A 179 14.43 -11.79 0.47
N GLU A 180 14.01 -13.05 0.48
CA GLU A 180 14.62 -14.02 -0.44
C GLU A 180 14.13 -13.63 -1.84
N CYS A 181 15.05 -13.52 -2.79
CA CYS A 181 14.71 -13.33 -4.20
C CYS A 181 13.79 -14.48 -4.62
N ILE A 182 12.48 -14.21 -4.75
CA ILE A 182 11.56 -15.20 -5.29
C ILE A 182 11.57 -15.03 -6.80
N ASP A 183 12.50 -15.73 -7.46
CA ASP A 183 12.66 -15.69 -8.92
C ASP A 183 11.50 -16.37 -9.68
N ASP A 184 10.49 -16.94 -9.02
CA ASP A 184 9.44 -17.73 -9.69
C ASP A 184 8.01 -17.60 -9.09
N VAL A 185 7.40 -16.40 -9.05
CA VAL A 185 5.97 -16.26 -8.62
C VAL A 185 5.00 -15.83 -9.72
N LEU A 186 5.47 -15.44 -10.92
CA LEU A 186 4.56 -14.98 -11.98
C LEU A 186 4.24 -16.02 -13.06
N SER A 187 4.05 -17.28 -12.65
CA SER A 187 3.33 -18.27 -13.47
C SER A 187 1.91 -18.45 -12.92
N ILE A 188 1.02 -17.52 -13.25
CA ILE A 188 -0.44 -17.72 -13.06
C ILE A 188 -0.87 -18.78 -14.09
N PRO A 189 -1.47 -19.91 -13.69
CA PRO A 189 -1.92 -20.91 -14.65
C PRO A 189 -3.07 -20.33 -15.48
N THR A 190 -2.83 -20.10 -16.77
CA THR A 190 -3.90 -19.87 -17.74
C THR A 190 -4.69 -21.16 -17.88
N LYS A 191 -5.91 -21.19 -17.32
CA LYS A 191 -6.88 -22.22 -17.67
C LYS A 191 -7.19 -22.11 -19.15
N GLU A 192 -6.69 -23.08 -19.89
CA GLU A 192 -7.03 -23.38 -21.27
C GLU A 192 -8.55 -23.60 -21.36
N LYS A 193 -9.15 -22.99 -22.39
CA LYS A 193 -10.56 -23.16 -22.71
C LYS A 193 -10.72 -24.53 -23.36
N ASP A 194 -11.39 -25.45 -22.67
CA ASP A 194 -11.91 -26.64 -23.33
C ASP A 194 -13.12 -26.29 -24.20
N LYS A 195 -13.11 -26.97 -25.34
CA LYS A 195 -13.87 -26.83 -26.57
C LYS A 195 -15.26 -27.47 -26.48
#